data_AF-A0A3E0NN35-F1
#
_entry.id   AF-A0A3E0NN35-F1
#
_cell.length_a   1.000
_cell.length_b   1.000
_cell.length_c   1.000
_cell.angle_alpha   90.00
_cell.angle_beta   90.00
_cell.angle_gamma   90.00
#
_symmetry.space_group_name_H-M   'P 1'
#
loop_
_entity.id
_entity.type
_entity.pdbx_description
1 polymer ?
#
loop_
_entity_poly.entity_id
_entity_poly.type
_entity_poly.pdbx_seq_one_letter_code
_entity_poly.pdbx_strand_id
1 'polypeptide(L)'
;MTAHRALRELADEGVIERRRRAGSRVALRTTRSLLVDVPRIDLEIEATGAEYGYRLLARSLGRTTHSARARLRLGPDGRTLWLLCLHLADQRPYQLEERWIDLAAAPAAEHESFRDIGPNRWLLEHVPFVGAEHLIRAEAASRRAARHLEVEPGAPLLVLERRTFREQRVVTWVRLAHPGARYVLRTASGEHG
;
A
#
# COMPACT_ATOMS: atom_id res chain seq x y z
N MET A 1 -29.50 3.91 35.93
CA MET A 1 -28.80 2.75 35.34
C MET A 1 -28.48 3.06 33.89
N THR A 2 -27.22 3.03 33.49
CA THR A 2 -26.31 4.18 33.56
C THR A 2 -25.30 4.01 32.43
N ALA A 3 -24.99 5.09 31.69
CA ALA A 3 -23.97 5.14 30.62
C ALA A 3 -22.60 4.55 31.02
N HIS A 4 -22.36 4.39 32.32
CA HIS A 4 -21.19 3.77 32.92
C HIS A 4 -21.06 2.24 32.70
N ARG A 5 -22.11 1.55 32.25
CA ARG A 5 -22.03 0.13 31.83
C ARG A 5 -21.63 0.01 30.36
N ALA A 6 -22.26 0.79 29.47
CA ALA A 6 -21.92 0.86 28.05
C ALA A 6 -20.46 1.30 27.82
N LEU A 7 -19.95 2.25 28.60
CA LEU A 7 -18.55 2.68 28.53
C LEU A 7 -17.55 1.62 29.03
N ARG A 8 -18.01 0.65 29.83
CA ARG A 8 -17.17 -0.45 30.35
C ARG A 8 -17.07 -1.59 29.34
N GLU A 9 -18.21 -1.93 28.72
CA GLU A 9 -18.28 -2.90 27.62
C GLU A 9 -17.44 -2.43 26.41
N LEU A 10 -17.48 -1.13 26.07
CA LEU A 10 -16.62 -0.55 25.02
C LEU A 10 -15.12 -0.50 25.38
N ALA A 11 -14.77 -0.50 26.66
CA ALA A 11 -13.37 -0.58 27.09
C ALA A 11 -12.86 -2.03 27.04
N ASP A 12 -13.70 -3.00 27.39
CA ASP A 12 -13.37 -4.44 27.31
C ASP A 12 -13.25 -4.93 25.86
N GLU A 13 -13.95 -4.29 24.91
CA GLU A 13 -13.81 -4.53 23.45
C GLU A 13 -12.63 -3.78 22.79
N GLY A 14 -11.83 -3.04 23.56
CA GLY A 14 -10.67 -2.29 23.04
C GLY A 14 -11.01 -1.07 22.18
N VAL A 15 -12.26 -0.59 22.24
CA VAL A 15 -12.79 0.54 21.45
C VAL A 15 -12.43 1.90 22.07
N ILE A 16 -12.00 1.93 23.34
CA ILE A 16 -11.65 3.16 24.08
C ILE A 16 -10.42 2.93 24.96
N GLU A 17 -9.35 3.71 24.77
CA GLU A 17 -8.22 3.76 25.73
C GLU A 17 -8.43 4.85 26.78
N ARG A 18 -8.29 4.49 28.06
CA ARG A 18 -8.45 5.42 29.18
C ARG A 18 -7.09 5.91 29.69
N ARG A 19 -6.72 7.16 29.39
CA ARG A 19 -5.63 7.86 30.09
C ARG A 19 -6.19 8.77 31.18
N ARG A 20 -5.74 8.58 32.42
CA ARG A 20 -6.16 9.36 33.59
C ARG A 20 -5.76 10.83 33.37
N ARG A 21 -6.75 11.73 33.27
CA ARG A 21 -6.70 13.20 33.09
C ARG A 21 -6.70 13.82 31.66
N ALA A 22 -7.09 13.12 30.59
CA ALA A 22 -7.10 13.74 29.24
C ALA A 22 -8.36 13.56 28.36
N GLY A 23 -9.49 13.11 28.93
CA GLY A 23 -10.73 12.88 28.17
C GLY A 23 -10.70 11.62 27.27
N SER A 24 -11.87 11.21 26.78
CA SER A 24 -12.02 10.03 25.91
C SER A 24 -11.69 10.39 24.46
N ARG A 25 -10.74 9.69 23.84
CA ARG A 25 -10.50 9.75 22.39
C ARG A 25 -11.07 8.51 21.72
N VAL A 26 -11.64 8.67 20.54
CA VAL A 26 -12.09 7.56 19.69
C VAL A 26 -10.87 6.74 19.29
N ALA A 27 -10.81 5.46 19.70
CA ALA A 27 -9.79 4.56 19.19
C ALA A 27 -10.07 4.32 17.70
N LEU A 28 -9.03 4.46 16.87
CA LEU A 28 -9.07 3.97 15.49
C LEU A 28 -9.30 2.45 15.58
N ARG A 29 -10.54 2.01 15.33
CA ARG A 29 -10.89 0.60 15.31
C ARG A 29 -9.94 -0.12 14.36
N THR A 30 -9.28 -1.16 14.88
CA THR A 30 -8.42 -2.04 14.10
C THR A 30 -9.18 -2.48 12.86
N THR A 31 -8.64 -2.14 11.69
CA THR A 31 -9.26 -2.44 10.42
C THR A 31 -9.32 -3.96 10.29
N ARG A 32 -10.51 -4.52 10.06
CA ARG A 32 -10.69 -5.95 9.79
C ARG A 32 -9.78 -6.31 8.61
N SER A 33 -8.67 -7.00 8.87
CA SER A 33 -7.73 -7.40 7.84
C SER A 33 -8.41 -8.45 6.97
N LEU A 34 -9.04 -8.01 5.88
CA LEU A 34 -9.38 -8.91 4.80
C LEU A 34 -8.05 -9.36 4.21
N LEU A 35 -7.80 -10.67 4.21
CA LEU A 35 -6.75 -11.26 3.39
C LEU A 35 -7.20 -11.08 1.93
N VAL A 36 -6.90 -9.91 1.38
CA VAL A 36 -7.16 -9.59 -0.02
C VAL A 36 -5.94 -10.09 -0.79
N ASP A 37 -6.20 -10.76 -1.91
CA ASP A 37 -5.18 -11.11 -2.89
C ASP A 37 -4.30 -9.90 -3.22
N VAL A 38 -3.08 -10.16 -3.67
CA VAL A 38 -2.16 -9.11 -4.12
C VAL A 38 -2.35 -8.97 -5.63
N PRO A 39 -3.25 -8.10 -6.12
CA PRO A 39 -3.52 -8.01 -7.55
C PRO A 39 -2.29 -7.51 -8.31
N ARG A 40 -2.19 -8.03 -9.53
CA ARG A 40 -1.22 -7.69 -10.55
C ARG A 40 -1.80 -6.62 -11.45
N ILE A 41 -1.17 -5.44 -11.46
CA ILE A 41 -1.65 -4.26 -12.19
C ILE A 41 -1.60 -4.44 -13.71
N ASP A 42 -0.65 -5.25 -14.21
CA ASP A 42 -0.57 -5.64 -15.61
C ASP A 42 -1.81 -6.44 -16.03
N LEU A 43 -2.18 -7.46 -15.26
CA LEU A 43 -3.39 -8.24 -15.53
C LEU A 43 -4.68 -7.41 -15.41
N GLU A 44 -4.72 -6.45 -14.48
CA GLU A 44 -5.88 -5.57 -14.33
C GLU A 44 -6.08 -4.68 -15.56
N ILE A 45 -5.00 -4.08 -16.07
CA ILE A 45 -5.04 -3.23 -17.27
C ILE A 45 -5.38 -4.07 -18.52
N GLU A 46 -4.77 -5.23 -18.67
CA GLU A 46 -5.06 -6.14 -19.78
C GLU A 46 -6.52 -6.61 -19.77
N ALA A 47 -7.11 -6.82 -18.59
CA ALA A 47 -8.52 -7.17 -18.44
C ALA A 47 -9.49 -6.06 -18.89
N THR A 48 -9.04 -4.80 -19.02
CA THR A 48 -9.84 -3.74 -19.65
C THR A 48 -9.71 -3.72 -21.17
N GLY A 49 -8.88 -4.59 -21.75
CA GLY A 49 -8.55 -4.61 -23.18
C GLY A 49 -7.47 -3.60 -23.60
N ALA A 50 -6.81 -2.95 -22.64
CA ALA A 50 -5.77 -1.97 -22.90
C ALA A 50 -4.38 -2.63 -22.94
N GLU A 51 -3.45 -2.03 -23.68
CA GLU A 51 -2.04 -2.45 -23.68
C GLU A 51 -1.34 -1.96 -22.41
N TYR A 52 -0.73 -2.89 -21.68
CA TYR A 52 0.05 -2.58 -20.49
C TYR A 52 1.41 -1.97 -20.85
N GLY A 53 1.72 -0.82 -20.24
CA GLY A 53 3.04 -0.22 -20.28
C GLY A 53 3.64 -0.02 -18.88
N TYR A 54 4.97 -0.03 -18.80
CA TYR A 54 5.71 0.12 -17.54
C TYR A 54 6.89 1.07 -17.70
N ARG A 55 7.11 1.93 -16.70
CA ARG A 55 8.30 2.77 -16.60
C ARG A 55 8.83 2.81 -15.17
N LEU A 56 10.10 2.45 -14.99
CA LEU A 56 10.82 2.76 -13.77
C LEU A 56 11.27 4.22 -13.78
N LEU A 57 10.73 5.03 -12.87
CA LEU A 57 11.02 6.47 -12.78
C LEU A 57 12.23 6.76 -11.88
N ALA A 58 12.37 6.02 -10.78
CA ALA A 58 13.48 6.20 -9.86
C ALA A 58 13.75 4.93 -9.05
N ARG A 59 15.02 4.76 -8.67
CA ARG A 59 15.53 3.67 -7.83
C ARG A 59 16.52 4.25 -6.83
N SER A 60 16.40 3.88 -5.57
CA SER A 60 17.35 4.30 -4.53
C SER A 60 17.55 3.19 -3.50
N LEU A 61 18.82 2.91 -3.17
CA LEU A 61 19.20 1.90 -2.19
C LEU A 61 19.80 2.57 -0.96
N GLY A 62 19.42 2.11 0.23
CA GLY A 62 20.10 2.49 1.46
C GLY A 62 19.18 2.60 2.66
N ARG A 63 19.55 3.47 3.59
CA ARG A 63 18.74 3.76 4.79
C ARG A 63 17.45 4.45 4.35
N THR A 64 16.34 3.95 4.87
CA THR A 64 15.02 4.46 4.50
C THR A 64 14.58 5.63 5.37
N THR A 65 13.50 6.32 5.01
CA THR A 65 12.95 7.42 5.82
C THR A 65 12.34 6.90 7.12
N HIS A 66 12.17 7.76 8.13
CA HIS A 66 11.53 7.35 9.38
C HIS A 66 10.11 6.80 9.15
N SER A 67 9.34 7.43 8.27
CA SER A 67 7.98 7.00 7.93
C SER A 67 7.95 5.64 7.22
N ALA A 68 8.88 5.39 6.29
CA ALA A 68 8.99 4.10 5.62
C ALA A 68 9.47 2.99 6.58
N ARG A 69 10.44 3.29 7.48
CA ARG A 69 10.86 2.35 8.54
C ARG A 69 9.68 1.92 9.41
N ALA A 70 8.89 2.89 9.88
CA ALA A 70 7.74 2.61 10.74
C ALA A 70 6.72 1.70 10.05
N ARG A 71 6.42 1.95 8.77
CA ARG A 71 5.48 1.13 7.99
C ARG A 71 6.00 -0.29 7.72
N LEU A 72 7.29 -0.42 7.44
CA LEU A 72 7.98 -1.71 7.26
C LEU A 72 8.34 -2.41 8.57
N ARG A 73 8.11 -1.77 9.74
CA ARG A 73 8.50 -2.29 11.07
C ARG A 73 9.99 -2.61 11.18
N LEU A 74 10.84 -1.77 10.58
CA LEU A 74 12.29 -1.95 10.59
C LEU A 74 12.96 -1.24 11.77
N GLY A 75 14.05 -1.84 12.26
CA GLY A 75 14.99 -1.19 13.17
C GLY A 75 15.77 -0.03 12.54
N PRO A 76 16.58 0.71 13.32
CA PRO A 76 17.28 1.92 12.88
C PRO A 76 18.29 1.72 11.74
N ASP A 77 18.77 0.49 11.57
CA ASP A 77 19.76 0.09 10.56
C ASP A 77 19.14 -0.67 9.38
N GLY A 78 17.80 -0.74 9.32
CA GLY A 78 17.09 -1.37 8.22
C GLY A 78 17.43 -0.73 6.87
N ARG A 79 17.97 -1.53 5.95
CA ARG A 79 18.19 -1.14 4.55
C ARG A 79 16.96 -1.46 3.72
N THR A 80 16.61 -0.56 2.82
CA THR A 80 15.54 -0.79 1.86
C THR A 80 15.98 -0.46 0.45
N LEU A 81 15.33 -1.10 -0.51
CA LEU A 81 15.24 -0.61 -1.86
C LEU A 81 13.95 0.21 -2.02
N TRP A 82 14.08 1.44 -2.49
CA TRP A 82 12.97 2.30 -2.88
C TRP A 82 12.85 2.37 -4.40
N LEU A 83 11.63 2.25 -4.90
CA LEU A 83 11.29 2.30 -6.31
C LEU A 83 10.10 3.22 -6.53
N LEU A 84 10.19 4.05 -7.57
CA LEU A 84 9.06 4.82 -8.10
C LEU A 84 8.79 4.33 -9.52
N CYS A 85 7.60 3.81 -9.76
CA CYS A 85 7.20 3.21 -11.02
C CYS A 85 5.91 3.86 -11.54
N LEU A 86 5.76 3.91 -12.86
CA LEU A 86 4.55 4.35 -13.52
C LEU A 86 4.03 3.22 -14.41
N HIS A 87 2.79 2.84 -14.20
CA HIS A 87 2.06 1.88 -15.02
C HIS A 87 1.14 2.63 -15.97
N LEU A 88 1.05 2.15 -17.20
CA LEU A 88 0.34 2.79 -18.30
C LEU A 88 -0.72 1.82 -18.84
N ALA A 89 -1.86 2.38 -19.24
CA ALA A 89 -2.86 1.72 -20.06
C ALA A 89 -2.94 2.50 -21.38
N ASP A 90 -2.65 1.86 -22.52
CA ASP A 90 -2.58 2.50 -23.84
C ASP A 90 -1.68 3.75 -23.84
N GLN A 91 -0.48 3.61 -23.26
CA GLN A 91 0.51 4.69 -23.08
C GLN A 91 0.07 5.86 -22.18
N ARG A 92 -1.11 5.81 -21.55
CA ARG A 92 -1.59 6.84 -20.61
C ARG A 92 -1.32 6.46 -19.16
N PRO A 93 -0.89 7.38 -18.28
CA PRO A 93 -0.70 7.11 -16.85
C PRO A 93 -1.92 6.46 -16.18
N TYR A 94 -1.75 5.26 -15.64
CA TYR A 94 -2.80 4.51 -14.96
C TYR A 94 -2.58 4.48 -13.44
N GLN A 95 -1.36 4.15 -13.00
CA GLN A 95 -1.01 4.03 -11.59
C GLN A 95 0.42 4.54 -11.34
N LEU A 96 0.57 5.40 -10.34
CA LEU A 96 1.88 5.76 -9.78
C LEU A 96 2.15 4.87 -8.56
N GLU A 97 3.15 4.00 -8.67
CA GLU A 97 3.57 3.09 -7.63
C GLU A 97 4.82 3.63 -6.93
N GLU A 98 4.77 3.76 -5.61
CA GLU A 98 5.92 4.07 -4.77
C GLU A 98 6.11 2.93 -3.76
N ARG A 99 7.22 2.19 -3.88
CA ARG A 99 7.47 0.96 -3.14
C ARG A 99 8.76 1.01 -2.35
N TRP A 100 8.71 0.44 -1.16
CA TRP A 100 9.87 0.07 -0.37
C TRP A 100 9.91 -1.44 -0.16
N ILE A 101 11.09 -2.03 -0.31
CA ILE A 101 11.35 -3.46 -0.10
C ILE A 101 12.39 -3.58 1.02
N ASP A 102 12.10 -4.40 2.02
CA ASP A 102 13.08 -4.76 3.06
C ASP A 102 14.13 -5.71 2.45
N LEU A 103 15.37 -5.24 2.34
CA LEU A 103 16.45 -6.00 1.70
C LEU A 103 16.91 -7.19 2.55
N ALA A 104 16.61 -7.23 3.84
CA ALA A 104 16.88 -8.40 4.65
C ALA A 104 15.74 -9.45 4.55
N ALA A 105 14.57 -9.08 4.01
CA ALA A 105 13.50 -10.01 3.65
C ALA A 105 13.61 -10.51 2.20
N ALA A 106 14.08 -9.65 1.29
CA ALA A 106 14.25 -9.97 -0.13
C ALA A 106 15.62 -9.49 -0.66
N PRO A 107 16.74 -10.16 -0.28
CA PRO A 107 18.09 -9.70 -0.64
C PRO A 107 18.36 -9.64 -2.14
N ALA A 108 17.76 -10.54 -2.93
CA ALA A 108 17.92 -10.56 -4.37
C ALA A 108 17.40 -9.27 -5.05
N ALA A 109 16.47 -8.55 -4.42
CA ALA A 109 15.94 -7.29 -4.96
C ALA A 109 17.02 -6.20 -5.08
N GLU A 110 18.09 -6.25 -4.26
CA GLU A 110 19.22 -5.31 -4.36
C GLU A 110 19.89 -5.36 -5.75
N HIS A 111 19.91 -6.53 -6.38
CA HIS A 111 20.59 -6.79 -7.65
C HIS A 111 19.64 -6.74 -8.86
N GLU A 112 18.33 -6.72 -8.63
CA GLU A 112 17.34 -6.61 -9.69
C GLU A 112 17.28 -5.17 -10.24
N SER A 113 17.18 -5.06 -11.57
CA SER A 113 17.16 -3.76 -12.25
C SER A 113 15.80 -3.08 -12.14
N PHE A 114 14.72 -3.87 -12.12
CA PHE A 114 13.32 -3.43 -12.23
C PHE A 114 13.05 -2.55 -13.45
N ARG A 115 13.82 -2.67 -14.53
CA ARG A 115 13.58 -1.91 -15.77
C ARG A 115 12.51 -2.56 -16.64
N ASP A 116 12.56 -3.88 -16.74
CA ASP A 116 11.68 -4.65 -17.63
C ASP A 116 10.51 -5.29 -16.86
N ILE A 117 10.77 -5.73 -15.63
CA ILE A 117 9.77 -6.36 -14.76
C ILE A 117 9.51 -5.47 -13.56
N GLY A 118 8.25 -5.06 -13.39
CA GLY A 118 7.82 -4.25 -12.25
C GLY A 118 7.94 -4.99 -10.91
N PRO A 119 8.17 -4.27 -9.80
CA PRO A 119 8.52 -4.91 -8.54
C PRO A 119 7.40 -5.74 -7.93
N ASN A 120 6.12 -5.44 -8.21
CA ASN A 120 5.04 -6.29 -7.76
C ASN A 120 5.12 -7.69 -8.36
N ARG A 121 5.27 -7.80 -9.69
CA ARG A 121 5.41 -9.07 -10.40
C ARG A 121 6.62 -9.84 -9.91
N TRP A 122 7.78 -9.18 -9.89
CA TRP A 122 9.02 -9.81 -9.44
C TRP A 122 8.91 -10.34 -8.00
N LEU A 123 8.33 -9.58 -7.07
CA LEU A 123 8.16 -10.03 -5.67
C LEU A 123 7.23 -11.24 -5.57
N LEU A 124 6.13 -11.27 -6.33
CA LEU A 124 5.21 -12.41 -6.36
C LEU A 124 5.89 -13.69 -6.89
N GLU A 125 6.81 -13.55 -7.84
CA GLU A 125 7.54 -14.67 -8.44
C GLU A 125 8.72 -15.16 -7.58
N HIS A 126 9.33 -14.29 -6.76
CA HIS A 126 10.60 -14.58 -6.07
C HIS A 126 10.50 -14.66 -4.53
N VAL A 127 9.46 -14.07 -3.92
CA VAL A 127 9.38 -13.93 -2.46
C VAL A 127 8.08 -14.50 -1.92
N PRO A 128 8.14 -15.60 -1.15
CA PRO A 128 6.96 -16.15 -0.49
C PRO A 128 6.33 -15.14 0.46
N PHE A 129 5.00 -15.02 0.41
CA PHE A 129 4.22 -14.20 1.33
C PHE A 129 3.03 -14.99 1.88
N VAL A 130 2.58 -14.62 3.07
CA VAL A 130 1.49 -15.30 3.80
C VAL A 130 0.22 -14.44 3.90
N GLY A 131 0.30 -13.18 3.48
CA GLY A 131 -0.83 -12.27 3.49
C GLY A 131 -0.47 -10.85 3.15
N ALA A 132 -1.50 -10.02 3.07
CA ALA A 132 -1.38 -8.59 2.86
C ALA A 132 -2.43 -7.83 3.67
N GLU A 133 -2.09 -6.60 4.07
CA GLU A 133 -2.98 -5.64 4.70
C GLU A 133 -3.07 -4.43 3.78
N HIS A 134 -4.29 -3.93 3.59
CA HIS A 134 -4.59 -2.82 2.70
C HIS A 134 -5.22 -1.67 3.46
N LEU A 135 -4.79 -0.45 3.16
CA LEU A 135 -5.44 0.79 3.57
C LEU A 135 -5.80 1.58 2.32
N ILE A 136 -7.07 1.94 2.19
CA ILE A 136 -7.60 2.66 1.03
C ILE A 136 -8.10 4.01 1.50
N ARG A 137 -7.73 5.08 0.78
CA ARG A 137 -8.18 6.45 1.08
C ARG A 137 -8.21 7.32 -0.16
N ALA A 138 -8.95 8.43 -0.06
CA ALA A 138 -8.86 9.51 -1.04
C ALA A 138 -7.77 10.50 -0.62
N GLU A 139 -7.02 11.01 -1.59
CA GLU A 139 -6.04 12.09 -1.40
C GLU A 139 -6.13 13.10 -2.54
N ALA A 140 -5.78 14.36 -2.25
CA ALA A 140 -5.56 15.37 -3.29
C ALA A 140 -4.17 15.15 -3.93
N ALA A 141 -4.08 15.21 -5.26
CA ALA A 141 -2.83 15.01 -5.98
C ALA A 141 -1.79 16.08 -5.61
N SER A 142 -0.68 15.65 -4.99
CA SER A 142 0.50 16.51 -4.84
C SER A 142 1.04 16.94 -6.20
N ARG A 143 1.78 18.06 -6.29
CA ARG A 143 2.40 18.51 -7.55
C ARG A 143 3.28 17.42 -8.21
N ARG A 144 3.95 16.58 -7.42
CA ARG A 144 4.77 15.46 -7.93
C ARG A 144 3.89 14.37 -8.54
N ALA A 145 2.86 13.94 -7.81
CA ALA A 145 1.94 12.90 -8.29
C ALA A 145 1.17 13.38 -9.52
N ALA A 146 0.67 14.61 -9.50
CA ALA A 146 -0.05 15.27 -10.59
C ALA A 146 0.75 15.24 -11.91
N ARG A 147 2.04 15.61 -11.87
CA ARG A 147 2.91 15.55 -13.05
C ARG A 147 3.06 14.15 -13.62
N HIS A 148 3.30 13.13 -12.79
CA HIS A 148 3.47 11.76 -13.28
C HIS A 148 2.17 11.13 -13.77
N LEU A 149 1.05 11.50 -13.15
CA LEU A 149 -0.28 10.98 -13.47
C LEU A 149 -1.00 11.81 -14.54
N GLU A 150 -0.39 12.88 -15.05
CA GLU A 150 -0.99 13.79 -16.04
C GLU A 150 -2.39 14.26 -15.60
N VAL A 151 -2.48 14.75 -14.38
CA VAL A 151 -3.68 15.37 -13.82
C VAL A 151 -3.34 16.71 -13.20
N GLU A 152 -4.35 17.53 -12.94
CA GLU A 152 -4.17 18.80 -12.24
C GLU A 152 -3.70 18.59 -10.79
N PRO A 153 -2.82 19.46 -10.26
CA PRO A 153 -2.56 19.51 -8.83
C PRO A 153 -3.86 19.66 -8.04
N GLY A 154 -4.05 18.83 -7.02
CA GLY A 154 -5.28 18.78 -6.23
C GLY A 154 -6.37 17.84 -6.78
N ALA A 155 -6.21 17.28 -7.97
CA ALA A 155 -7.14 16.28 -8.51
C ALA A 155 -7.33 15.10 -7.54
N PRO A 156 -8.54 14.52 -7.43
CA PRO A 156 -8.79 13.42 -6.53
C PRO A 156 -8.04 12.16 -6.97
N LEU A 157 -7.31 11.55 -6.04
CA LEU A 157 -6.65 10.28 -6.21
C LEU A 157 -7.26 9.24 -5.27
N LEU A 158 -7.49 8.03 -5.77
CA LEU A 158 -7.66 6.86 -4.93
C LEU A 158 -6.29 6.28 -4.60
N VAL A 159 -5.97 6.20 -3.32
CA VAL A 159 -4.67 5.73 -2.83
C VAL A 159 -4.86 4.45 -2.04
N LEU A 160 -4.12 3.41 -2.44
CA LEU A 160 -4.03 2.14 -1.75
C LEU A 160 -2.62 2.00 -1.18
N GLU A 161 -2.50 1.93 0.14
CA GLU A 161 -1.28 1.48 0.81
C GLU A 161 -1.40 -0.01 1.11
N ARG A 162 -0.35 -0.78 0.83
CA ARG A 162 -0.31 -2.21 1.09
C ARG A 162 0.96 -2.62 1.81
N ARG A 163 0.82 -3.44 2.84
CA ARG A 163 1.92 -4.19 3.45
C ARG A 163 1.75 -5.66 3.11
N THR A 164 2.82 -6.28 2.62
CA THR A 164 2.84 -7.72 2.33
C THR A 164 3.78 -8.41 3.32
N PHE A 165 3.33 -9.53 3.87
CA PHE A 165 3.98 -10.19 5.00
C PHE A 165 4.55 -11.54 4.61
N ARG A 166 5.70 -11.89 5.19
CA ARG A 166 6.20 -13.26 5.29
C ARG A 166 6.35 -13.57 6.78
N GLU A 167 5.56 -14.51 7.28
CA GLU A 167 5.41 -14.73 8.72
C GLU A 167 5.07 -13.39 9.44
N GLN A 168 5.86 -12.98 10.44
CA GLN A 168 5.65 -11.72 11.17
C GLN A 168 6.39 -10.52 10.57
N ARG A 169 7.13 -10.70 9.47
CA ARG A 169 7.97 -9.67 8.84
C ARG A 169 7.25 -9.01 7.67
N VAL A 170 7.32 -7.68 7.59
CA VAL A 170 6.85 -6.95 6.40
C VAL A 170 7.94 -7.04 5.33
N VAL A 171 7.63 -7.71 4.23
CA VAL A 171 8.54 -7.85 3.07
C VAL A 171 8.61 -6.54 2.29
N THR A 172 7.45 -5.92 2.08
CA THR A 172 7.33 -4.70 1.29
C THR A 172 6.18 -3.85 1.78
N TRP A 173 6.35 -2.54 1.67
CA TRP A 173 5.28 -1.56 1.78
C TRP A 173 5.20 -0.80 0.47
N VAL A 174 3.99 -0.64 -0.06
CA VAL A 174 3.74 0.08 -1.30
C VAL A 174 2.61 1.07 -1.14
N ARG A 175 2.71 2.20 -1.83
CA ARG A 175 1.65 3.18 -2.05
C ARG A 175 1.34 3.22 -3.53
N LEU A 176 0.11 2.87 -3.90
CA LEU A 176 -0.43 2.90 -5.26
C LEU A 176 -1.39 4.08 -5.36
N ALA A 177 -1.15 5.00 -6.28
CA ALA A 177 -2.00 6.16 -6.49
C ALA A 177 -2.62 6.12 -7.90
N HIS A 178 -3.94 6.18 -7.93
CA HIS A 178 -4.74 6.13 -9.15
C HIS A 178 -5.58 7.39 -9.28
N PRO A 179 -5.68 7.99 -10.47
CA PRO A 179 -6.56 9.13 -10.68
C PRO A 179 -8.03 8.74 -10.57
N GLY A 180 -8.74 9.34 -9.60
CA GLY A 180 -10.10 8.94 -9.23
C GLY A 180 -11.14 9.15 -10.34
N ALA A 181 -10.85 9.98 -11.34
CA ALA A 181 -11.71 10.18 -12.51
C ALA A 181 -11.74 8.98 -13.48
N ARG A 182 -10.75 8.08 -13.41
CA ARG A 182 -10.58 6.97 -14.38
C ARG A 182 -10.32 5.61 -13.74
N TYR A 183 -10.24 5.54 -12.41
CA TYR A 183 -9.97 4.30 -11.69
C TYR A 183 -11.09 3.98 -10.70
N VAL A 184 -11.51 2.73 -10.69
CA VAL A 184 -12.50 2.20 -9.76
C VAL A 184 -11.94 0.93 -9.12
N LEU A 185 -11.86 0.92 -7.79
CA LEU A 185 -11.56 -0.32 -7.05
C LEU A 185 -12.85 -1.14 -6.91
N ARG A 186 -12.87 -2.31 -7.54
CA ARG A 186 -13.98 -3.27 -7.40
C ARG A 186 -13.53 -4.45 -6.56
N THR A 187 -14.17 -4.64 -5.41
CA THR A 187 -14.04 -5.86 -4.60
C THR A 187 -15.35 -6.63 -4.67
N ALA A 188 -15.29 -7.93 -4.97
CA ALA A 188 -16.44 -8.81 -4.89
C ALA A 188 -16.11 -9.91 -3.87
N SER A 189 -16.99 -10.10 -2.90
CA SER A 189 -16.94 -11.23 -1.97
C SER A 189 -18.01 -12.23 -2.39
N GLY A 190 -17.61 -13.39 -2.88
CA GLY A 190 -18.54 -14.50 -3.16
C GLY A 190 -19.04 -15.13 -1.85
N GLU A 191 -20.33 -15.48 -1.82
CA GLU A 191 -20.86 -16.40 -0.82
C GLU A 191 -20.16 -17.75 -1.03
N HIS A 192 -19.46 -18.24 -0.01
CA HIS A 192 -18.94 -19.59 -0.02
C HIS A 192 -20.14 -20.53 0.16
N GLY A 193 -20.48 -21.28 -0.89
CA GLY A 193 -21.38 -22.42 -0.82
C GLY A 193 -20.73 -23.63 -0.16
#